data_AF-A0A0S2JC87-F1
#
_entry.id   AF-A0A0S2JC87-F1
#
_cell.length_a   1.000
_cell.length_b   1.000
_cell.length_c   1.000
_cell.angle_alpha   90.00
_cell.angle_beta   90.00
_cell.angle_gamma   90.00
#
_symmetry.space_group_name_H-M   'P 1'
#
loop_
_entity.id
_entity.type
_entity.pdbx_description
1 polymer ?
#
loop_
_entity_poly.entity_id
_entity_poly.type
_entity_poly.pdbx_seq_one_letter_code
_entity_poly.pdbx_strand_id
1 'polypeptide(L)'
;MIKRALAIAVMVLASFSASAGLINVGGVVWDPDDGADLRGGSAIIYQQINILTLELSGYGRLTSINGYADICPGCELSYQFGGYTISADAAAAGDTNFKGGWMEFWVDTSPDILTVTDQEKLTLQNTGGSDDDGDNLLWLALRGHIFAGDETTFIGSSSLTGLLNGAGALDVVGGVAMWNFDTNMWPLSNGSMTDIVFSGDFDSWSNGWVVNGVTQDSFDESGTAVRYSTGSADFHGYSIPEPNTLGIFALGLILLAFGVRIKKV
;
A
#
# COMPACT_ATOMS: atom_id res chain seq x y z
N MET A 1 -0.02 48.98 23.90
CA MET A 1 -0.71 47.66 23.89
C MET A 1 -0.36 46.82 22.66
N ILE A 2 -0.43 47.35 21.43
CA ILE A 2 -0.11 46.60 20.18
C ILE A 2 1.28 45.94 20.18
N LYS A 3 2.34 46.65 20.61
CA LYS A 3 3.71 46.10 20.67
C LYS A 3 3.86 44.91 21.62
N ARG A 4 3.05 44.84 22.69
CA ARG A 4 3.05 43.71 23.63
C ARG A 4 2.29 42.51 23.08
N ALA A 5 1.18 42.75 22.38
CA ALA A 5 0.43 41.70 21.69
C ALA A 5 1.25 41.05 20.55
N LEU A 6 1.99 41.86 19.78
CA LEU A 6 2.86 41.36 18.72
C LEU A 6 4.02 40.50 19.26
N ALA A 7 4.65 40.93 20.36
CA ALA A 7 5.73 40.16 20.99
C ALA A 7 5.26 38.82 21.56
N ILE A 8 4.04 38.78 22.11
CA ILE A 8 3.42 37.53 22.60
C ILE A 8 3.09 36.61 21.42
N ALA A 9 2.53 37.13 20.32
CA ALA A 9 2.24 36.34 19.13
C ALA A 9 3.50 35.72 18.50
N VAL A 10 4.60 36.47 18.41
CA VAL A 10 5.87 35.96 17.88
C VAL A 10 6.50 34.90 18.79
N MET A 11 6.44 35.06 20.11
CA MET A 11 6.93 34.03 21.04
C MET A 11 6.08 32.76 21.02
N VAL A 12 4.76 32.88 20.88
CA VAL A 12 3.85 31.74 20.75
C VAL A 12 4.12 31.00 19.43
N LEU A 13 4.25 31.71 18.31
CA LEU A 13 4.58 31.12 17.01
C LEU A 13 5.95 30.44 16.97
N ALA A 14 6.95 30.99 17.67
CA ALA A 14 8.29 30.41 17.76
C ALA A 14 8.39 29.21 18.71
N SER A 15 7.37 28.96 19.53
CA SER A 15 7.35 27.84 20.49
C SER A 15 6.70 26.56 19.92
N PHE A 16 6.12 26.63 18.71
CA PHE A 16 5.60 25.45 18.02
C PHE A 16 6.71 24.88 17.13
N SER A 17 7.49 23.95 17.68
CA SER A 17 8.14 22.94 16.84
C SER A 17 7.01 22.09 16.25
N ALA A 18 6.67 22.29 14.98
CA ALA A 18 5.76 21.39 14.28
C ALA A 18 6.46 20.03 14.18
N SER A 19 5.98 19.06 14.96
CA SER A 19 6.19 17.64 14.73
C SER A 19 4.83 17.14 14.31
N ALA A 20 4.68 16.58 13.11
CA ALA A 20 3.49 15.77 12.85
C ALA A 20 3.48 14.65 13.88
N GLY A 21 2.30 14.39 14.44
CA GLY A 21 2.12 13.21 15.28
C GLY A 21 2.06 11.96 14.41
N LEU A 22 2.19 10.80 15.03
CA LEU A 22 1.80 9.55 14.38
C LEU A 22 0.34 9.64 13.94
N ILE A 23 0.08 9.37 12.67
CA ILE A 23 -1.27 9.22 12.12
C ILE A 23 -1.76 7.82 12.50
N ASN A 24 -3.03 7.70 12.92
CA ASN A 24 -3.70 6.41 13.11
C ASN A 24 -4.98 6.38 12.28
N VAL A 25 -5.03 5.50 11.28
CA VAL A 25 -6.23 5.25 10.48
C VAL A 25 -6.62 3.79 10.60
N GLY A 26 -7.77 3.55 11.22
CA GLY A 26 -8.33 2.20 11.35
C GLY A 26 -7.47 1.25 12.19
N GLY A 27 -6.56 1.76 13.04
CA GLY A 27 -5.62 0.94 13.82
C GLY A 27 -4.21 0.88 13.21
N VAL A 28 -4.05 1.22 11.94
CA VAL A 28 -2.74 1.32 11.28
C VAL A 28 -2.08 2.65 11.63
N VAL A 29 -0.83 2.60 12.09
CA VAL A 29 -0.09 3.75 12.62
C VAL A 29 1.21 3.96 11.84
N TRP A 30 1.48 5.20 11.44
CA TRP A 30 2.73 5.60 10.80
C TRP A 30 3.04 7.09 11.01
N ASP A 31 4.27 7.50 10.71
CA ASP A 31 4.74 8.89 10.84
C ASP A 31 4.87 9.54 9.45
N PRO A 32 4.03 10.53 9.09
CA PRO A 32 4.13 11.17 7.78
C PRO A 32 5.39 12.03 7.61
N ASP A 33 6.12 12.34 8.69
CA ASP A 33 7.36 13.13 8.66
C ASP A 33 8.63 12.25 8.65
N ASP A 34 8.50 10.92 8.66
CA ASP A 34 9.66 10.01 8.64
C ASP A 34 10.44 10.10 7.32
N GLY A 35 11.76 9.99 7.38
CA GLY A 35 12.61 10.03 6.18
C GLY A 35 12.36 8.87 5.19
N ALA A 36 11.68 7.81 5.65
CA ALA A 36 11.20 6.67 4.89
C ALA A 36 9.66 6.65 4.78
N ASP A 37 9.01 7.83 4.72
CA ASP A 37 7.56 8.00 4.57
C ASP A 37 6.95 7.01 3.56
N LEU A 38 5.91 6.30 4.00
CA LEU A 38 5.17 5.23 3.34
C LEU A 38 6.03 4.21 2.57
N ARG A 39 7.23 3.92 3.09
CA ARG A 39 7.97 2.73 2.69
C ARG A 39 7.43 1.54 3.44
N GLY A 40 6.59 0.78 2.75
CA GLY A 40 5.98 -0.43 3.25
C GLY A 40 6.80 -1.67 2.91
N GLY A 41 6.86 -2.63 3.82
CA GLY A 41 7.50 -3.92 3.60
C GLY A 41 6.56 -5.08 3.93
N SER A 42 6.38 -5.97 2.97
CA SER A 42 5.72 -7.27 3.13
C SER A 42 6.78 -8.35 3.15
N ALA A 43 6.97 -8.97 4.32
CA ALA A 43 7.87 -10.11 4.42
C ALA A 43 7.37 -11.32 3.63
N ILE A 44 6.06 -11.39 3.36
CA ILE A 44 5.40 -12.55 2.78
C ILE A 44 4.30 -12.12 1.83
N ILE A 45 4.49 -12.47 0.57
CA ILE A 45 3.51 -12.37 -0.49
C ILE A 45 3.35 -13.74 -1.15
N TYR A 46 2.11 -14.12 -1.39
CA TYR A 46 1.73 -15.24 -2.24
C TYR A 46 1.22 -14.68 -3.56
N GLN A 47 1.76 -15.17 -4.67
CA GLN A 47 1.27 -14.88 -6.01
C GLN A 47 0.86 -16.16 -6.72
N GLN A 48 -0.12 -16.05 -7.60
CA GLN A 48 -0.55 -17.13 -8.45
C GLN A 48 -0.96 -16.64 -9.85
N ILE A 49 -0.74 -17.49 -10.84
CA ILE A 49 -1.22 -17.31 -12.21
C ILE A 49 -2.17 -18.44 -12.55
N ASN A 50 -3.38 -18.08 -12.98
CA ASN A 50 -4.32 -19.02 -13.57
C ASN A 50 -3.76 -19.55 -14.89
N ILE A 51 -3.59 -20.86 -15.03
CA ILE A 51 -2.90 -21.42 -16.22
C ILE A 51 -3.74 -21.35 -17.50
N LEU A 52 -5.05 -21.13 -17.38
CA LEU A 52 -5.97 -21.05 -18.51
C LEU A 52 -6.18 -19.60 -18.95
N THR A 53 -6.41 -18.70 -18.00
CA THR A 53 -6.68 -17.28 -18.29
C THR A 53 -5.43 -16.42 -18.30
N LEU A 54 -4.32 -16.92 -17.73
CA LEU A 54 -3.08 -16.18 -17.49
C LEU A 54 -3.28 -14.93 -16.61
N GLU A 55 -4.35 -14.93 -15.81
CA GLU A 55 -4.60 -13.87 -14.85
C GLU A 55 -3.69 -14.05 -13.62
N LEU A 56 -3.00 -12.97 -13.25
CA LEU A 56 -2.16 -12.88 -12.06
C LEU A 56 -2.98 -12.30 -10.89
N SER A 57 -2.91 -12.98 -9.75
CA SER A 57 -3.50 -12.55 -8.49
C SER A 57 -2.68 -13.04 -7.30
N GLY A 58 -3.05 -12.62 -6.10
CA GLY A 58 -2.37 -13.05 -4.90
C GLY A 58 -2.81 -12.26 -3.68
N TYR A 59 -2.09 -12.50 -2.58
CA TYR A 59 -2.34 -11.89 -1.29
C TYR A 59 -1.06 -11.83 -0.46
N GLY A 60 -1.09 -11.05 0.61
CA GLY A 60 0.04 -10.95 1.52
C GLY A 60 -0.29 -10.11 2.74
N ARG A 61 0.73 -9.83 3.53
CA ARG A 61 0.62 -9.03 4.75
C ARG A 61 1.65 -7.92 4.77
N LEU A 62 1.20 -6.69 5.02
CA LEU A 62 2.11 -5.60 5.29
C LEU A 62 2.65 -5.74 6.72
N THR A 63 3.97 -5.82 6.83
CA THR A 63 4.67 -6.07 8.09
C THR A 63 5.41 -4.85 8.60
N SER A 64 5.61 -3.83 7.76
CA SER A 64 6.24 -2.58 8.17
C SER A 64 5.81 -1.41 7.32
N ILE A 65 5.89 -0.21 7.90
CA ILE A 65 5.72 1.11 7.27
C ILE A 65 6.78 2.02 7.91
N ASN A 66 7.44 2.86 7.11
CA ASN A 66 8.56 3.71 7.55
C ASN A 66 9.71 2.93 8.22
N GLY A 67 9.85 1.64 7.89
CA GLY A 67 10.82 0.76 8.53
C GLY A 67 10.48 0.29 9.95
N TYR A 68 9.28 0.59 10.48
CA TYR A 68 8.80 0.09 11.77
C TYR A 68 7.84 -1.09 11.57
N ALA A 69 7.97 -2.14 12.40
CA ALA A 69 7.21 -3.39 12.23
C ALA A 69 5.86 -3.46 12.96
N ASP A 70 5.68 -2.68 14.04
CA ASP A 70 4.44 -2.69 14.84
C ASP A 70 3.43 -1.65 14.30
N ILE A 71 3.06 -1.81 13.03
CA ILE A 71 2.23 -0.83 12.32
C ILE A 71 0.74 -0.93 12.65
N CYS A 72 0.30 -2.02 13.27
CA CYS A 72 -1.11 -2.26 13.57
C CYS A 72 -1.22 -2.90 14.97
N PRO A 73 -1.04 -2.14 16.07
CA PRO A 73 -1.05 -2.73 17.40
C PRO A 73 -2.42 -3.35 17.73
N GLY A 74 -2.46 -4.68 17.83
CA GLY A 74 -3.70 -5.43 18.06
C GLY A 74 -4.52 -5.71 16.80
N CYS A 75 -3.96 -5.50 15.61
CA CYS A 75 -4.58 -5.81 14.33
C CYS A 75 -3.57 -6.38 13.33
N GLU A 76 -4.07 -6.81 12.18
CA GLU A 76 -3.31 -7.24 11.02
C GLU A 76 -3.69 -6.38 9.81
N LEU A 77 -2.69 -5.94 9.04
CA LEU A 77 -2.89 -5.26 7.77
C LEU A 77 -2.52 -6.21 6.62
N SER A 78 -3.53 -6.85 6.06
CA SER A 78 -3.40 -7.75 4.93
C SER A 78 -3.74 -7.04 3.62
N TYR A 79 -3.39 -7.65 2.49
CA TYR A 79 -3.84 -7.19 1.19
C TYR A 79 -4.08 -8.34 0.22
N GLN A 80 -4.96 -8.07 -0.74
CA GLN A 80 -5.16 -8.91 -1.92
C GLN A 80 -4.93 -8.10 -3.17
N PHE A 81 -4.51 -8.76 -4.24
CA PHE A 81 -4.38 -8.17 -5.56
C PHE A 81 -4.84 -9.14 -6.64
N GLY A 82 -5.31 -8.61 -7.76
CA GLY A 82 -5.82 -9.43 -8.86
C GLY A 82 -6.24 -8.61 -10.06
N GLY A 83 -6.87 -9.24 -11.05
CA GLY A 83 -7.30 -8.57 -12.27
C GLY A 83 -6.17 -8.14 -13.21
N TYR A 84 -4.94 -8.65 -13.00
CA TYR A 84 -3.83 -8.45 -13.92
C TYR A 84 -3.90 -9.49 -15.04
N THR A 85 -4.07 -9.02 -16.27
CA THR A 85 -4.11 -9.88 -17.46
C THR A 85 -2.97 -9.53 -18.41
N ILE A 86 -2.61 -10.43 -19.33
CA ILE A 86 -1.51 -10.18 -20.28
C ILE A 86 -1.81 -8.94 -21.13
N SER A 87 -0.85 -8.03 -21.17
CA SER A 87 -0.87 -6.83 -22.01
C SER A 87 -0.55 -7.19 -23.47
N ALA A 88 -1.14 -6.45 -24.40
CA ALA A 88 -0.77 -6.49 -25.81
C ALA A 88 0.46 -5.62 -26.13
N ASP A 89 0.92 -4.79 -25.18
CA ASP A 89 2.14 -4.00 -25.32
C ASP A 89 3.37 -4.89 -25.50
N ALA A 90 4.35 -4.40 -26.27
CA ALA A 90 5.60 -5.10 -26.45
C ALA A 90 6.38 -5.17 -25.12
N ALA A 91 6.61 -6.39 -24.64
CA ALA A 91 7.50 -6.64 -23.51
C ALA A 91 8.97 -6.71 -23.95
N ALA A 92 9.88 -6.32 -23.06
CA ALA A 92 11.29 -6.58 -23.27
C ALA A 92 11.58 -8.08 -23.22
N ALA A 93 12.74 -8.50 -23.75
CA ALA A 93 13.11 -9.92 -23.76
C ALA A 93 13.27 -10.44 -22.32
N GLY A 94 12.46 -11.42 -21.94
CA GLY A 94 12.46 -12.02 -20.59
C GLY A 94 11.39 -11.46 -19.65
N ASP A 95 10.68 -10.42 -20.09
CA ASP A 95 9.59 -9.78 -19.35
C ASP A 95 8.22 -10.21 -19.88
N THR A 96 7.22 -10.05 -19.03
CA THR A 96 5.80 -10.18 -19.33
C THR A 96 5.10 -8.92 -18.84
N ASN A 97 4.48 -8.19 -19.75
CA ASN A 97 3.68 -7.02 -19.40
C ASN A 97 2.26 -7.47 -19.07
N PHE A 98 1.71 -6.91 -18.01
CA PHE A 98 0.33 -7.09 -17.58
C PHE A 98 -0.40 -5.75 -17.57
N LYS A 99 -1.71 -5.81 -17.71
CA LYS A 99 -2.61 -4.65 -17.69
C LYS A 99 -3.72 -4.82 -16.66
N GLY A 100 -4.35 -3.69 -16.33
CA GLY A 100 -5.43 -3.64 -15.35
C GLY A 100 -4.86 -3.74 -13.94
N GLY A 101 -5.43 -4.62 -13.13
CA GLY A 101 -4.97 -4.81 -11.76
C GLY A 101 -5.69 -3.94 -10.73
N TRP A 102 -5.91 -4.54 -9.58
CA TRP A 102 -6.32 -3.88 -8.35
C TRP A 102 -5.50 -4.43 -7.19
N MET A 103 -5.37 -3.64 -6.13
CA MET A 103 -4.82 -4.07 -4.86
C MET A 103 -5.59 -3.41 -3.72
N GLU A 104 -6.03 -4.19 -2.75
CA GLU A 104 -6.89 -3.71 -1.67
C GLU A 104 -6.34 -4.21 -0.33
N PHE A 105 -6.17 -3.27 0.60
CA PHE A 105 -5.65 -3.48 1.94
C PHE A 105 -6.79 -3.48 2.95
N TRP A 106 -6.72 -4.40 3.89
CA TRP A 106 -7.76 -4.63 4.88
C TRP A 106 -7.16 -4.63 6.27
N VAL A 107 -7.81 -3.92 7.20
CA VAL A 107 -7.51 -4.10 8.63
C VAL A 107 -8.39 -5.21 9.18
N ASP A 108 -7.73 -6.22 9.71
CA ASP A 108 -8.31 -7.30 10.49
C ASP A 108 -7.99 -7.08 11.99
N THR A 109 -9.00 -7.17 12.85
CA THR A 109 -8.86 -7.03 14.31
C THR A 109 -8.86 -8.37 15.06
N SER A 110 -8.97 -9.46 14.33
CA SER A 110 -8.92 -10.87 14.76
C SER A 110 -7.65 -11.55 14.22
N PRO A 111 -6.44 -10.99 14.43
CA PRO A 111 -5.25 -11.39 13.69
C PRO A 111 -4.96 -12.89 13.75
N ASP A 112 -5.02 -13.54 12.59
CA ASP A 112 -4.73 -14.97 12.43
C ASP A 112 -3.23 -15.29 12.57
N ILE A 113 -2.38 -14.29 12.32
CA ILE A 113 -0.93 -14.43 12.29
C ILE A 113 -0.33 -13.61 13.42
N LEU A 114 -0.08 -14.32 14.51
CA LEU A 114 0.50 -13.73 15.71
C LEU A 114 2.03 -13.63 15.63
N THR A 115 2.66 -14.38 14.72
CA THR A 115 4.11 -14.45 14.57
C THR A 115 4.54 -14.60 13.11
N VAL A 116 5.76 -14.16 12.77
CA VAL A 116 6.35 -14.34 11.43
C VAL A 116 6.48 -15.81 11.00
N THR A 117 6.37 -16.75 11.94
CA THR A 117 6.40 -18.19 11.67
C THR A 117 5.04 -18.79 11.34
N ASP A 118 3.93 -18.05 11.56
CA ASP A 118 2.56 -18.49 11.24
C ASP A 118 2.17 -18.19 9.77
N GLN A 119 3.16 -17.96 8.91
CA GLN A 119 2.95 -17.58 7.51
C GLN A 119 2.07 -18.53 6.69
N GLU A 120 2.09 -19.82 7.03
CA GLU A 120 1.28 -20.84 6.36
C GLU A 120 -0.22 -20.68 6.64
N LYS A 121 -0.59 -19.78 7.56
CA LYS A 121 -1.98 -19.44 7.86
C LYS A 121 -2.53 -18.34 6.94
N LEU A 122 -1.71 -17.62 6.17
CA LEU A 122 -2.24 -16.69 5.15
C LEU A 122 -2.97 -17.50 4.08
N THR A 123 -4.22 -17.15 3.83
CA THR A 123 -5.05 -17.70 2.76
C THR A 123 -5.78 -16.58 2.03
N LEU A 124 -6.43 -16.89 0.92
CA LEU A 124 -7.31 -15.91 0.27
C LEU A 124 -8.56 -15.62 1.13
N GLN A 125 -8.92 -16.51 2.07
CA GLN A 125 -10.05 -16.33 2.98
C GLN A 125 -9.69 -15.71 4.33
N ASN A 126 -8.47 -15.23 4.57
CA ASN A 126 -8.21 -14.38 5.75
C ASN A 126 -7.40 -13.11 5.47
N THR A 127 -7.26 -12.74 4.21
CA THR A 127 -6.48 -11.57 3.79
C THR A 127 -7.33 -10.47 3.15
N GLY A 128 -8.63 -10.68 2.98
CA GLY A 128 -9.56 -9.83 2.26
C GLY A 128 -10.78 -9.40 3.07
N GLY A 129 -11.67 -8.61 2.44
CA GLY A 129 -12.87 -8.07 3.07
C GLY A 129 -13.98 -9.08 3.36
N SER A 130 -13.88 -10.29 2.82
CA SER A 130 -14.92 -11.34 2.87
C SER A 130 -14.83 -12.28 4.06
N ASP A 131 -13.82 -12.10 4.90
CA ASP A 131 -13.18 -13.21 5.58
C ASP A 131 -13.67 -13.44 7.03
N ASP A 132 -14.34 -12.43 7.62
CA ASP A 132 -14.95 -12.49 8.95
C ASP A 132 -16.38 -11.90 8.91
N ASP A 133 -17.33 -12.53 8.21
CA ASP A 133 -18.71 -12.03 8.06
C ASP A 133 -18.83 -10.59 7.48
N GLY A 134 -17.74 -10.05 6.89
CA GLY A 134 -17.63 -8.69 6.37
C GLY A 134 -17.05 -7.65 7.35
N ASP A 135 -16.43 -8.08 8.45
CA ASP A 135 -15.94 -7.18 9.51
C ASP A 135 -14.59 -6.49 9.20
N ASN A 136 -13.84 -6.98 8.20
CA ASN A 136 -12.56 -6.39 7.81
C ASN A 136 -12.77 -4.99 7.19
N LEU A 137 -12.02 -4.01 7.70
CA LEU A 137 -12.14 -2.63 7.25
C LEU A 137 -11.30 -2.38 6.00
N LEU A 138 -11.93 -1.97 4.89
CA LEU A 138 -11.20 -1.53 3.69
C LEU A 138 -10.35 -0.30 4.01
N TRP A 139 -9.05 -0.52 4.19
CA TRP A 139 -8.10 0.50 4.59
C TRP A 139 -7.67 1.35 3.41
N LEU A 140 -7.24 0.71 2.33
CA LEU A 140 -6.76 1.36 1.12
C LEU A 140 -7.15 0.54 -0.10
N ALA A 141 -7.69 1.19 -1.13
CA ALA A 141 -7.98 0.56 -2.41
C ALA A 141 -7.17 1.24 -3.52
N LEU A 142 -6.52 0.42 -4.34
CA LEU A 142 -5.60 0.83 -5.39
C LEU A 142 -6.02 0.23 -6.74
N ARG A 143 -5.65 0.89 -7.84
CA ARG A 143 -5.82 0.41 -9.23
C ARG A 143 -4.53 0.58 -10.02
N GLY A 144 -4.30 -0.31 -10.99
CA GLY A 144 -3.12 -0.23 -11.85
C GLY A 144 -3.00 1.10 -12.60
N HIS A 145 -1.85 1.74 -12.46
CA HIS A 145 -1.47 2.94 -13.20
C HIS A 145 -0.66 2.54 -14.44
N ILE A 146 -1.02 3.08 -15.60
CA ILE A 146 -0.33 2.77 -16.85
C ILE A 146 1.02 3.48 -16.88
N PHE A 147 2.12 2.72 -16.89
CA PHE A 147 3.47 3.27 -16.84
C PHE A 147 4.34 2.93 -18.06
N ALA A 148 3.89 2.00 -18.91
CA ALA A 148 4.57 1.65 -20.15
C ALA A 148 3.54 1.31 -21.25
N GLY A 149 3.91 1.59 -22.51
CA GLY A 149 3.00 1.35 -23.65
C GLY A 149 1.67 2.08 -23.49
N ASP A 150 0.59 1.44 -23.95
CA ASP A 150 -0.76 1.98 -23.88
C ASP A 150 -1.57 1.42 -22.72
N GLU A 151 -1.19 0.27 -22.14
CA GLU A 151 -1.99 -0.41 -21.11
C GLU A 151 -1.20 -1.13 -20.01
N THR A 152 0.14 -1.10 -20.03
CA THR A 152 0.96 -1.84 -19.05
C THR A 152 0.94 -1.17 -17.67
N THR A 153 0.49 -1.92 -16.67
CA THR A 153 0.38 -1.51 -15.26
C THR A 153 1.22 -2.37 -14.31
N PHE A 154 1.74 -3.50 -14.79
CA PHE A 154 2.67 -4.37 -14.06
C PHE A 154 3.59 -5.11 -15.02
N ILE A 155 4.84 -5.33 -14.62
CA ILE A 155 5.82 -6.13 -15.35
C ILE A 155 6.28 -7.26 -14.44
N GLY A 156 6.12 -8.49 -14.92
CA GLY A 156 6.76 -9.67 -14.36
C GLY A 156 8.00 -10.02 -15.17
N SER A 157 9.10 -10.34 -14.51
CA SER A 157 10.36 -10.77 -15.13
C SER A 157 10.83 -12.07 -14.51
N SER A 158 11.65 -12.80 -15.26
CA SER A 158 12.44 -13.91 -14.71
C SER A 158 13.92 -13.59 -14.83
N SER A 159 14.64 -13.61 -13.71
CA SER A 159 16.08 -13.37 -13.68
C SER A 159 16.85 -14.69 -13.77
N LEU A 160 18.18 -14.62 -13.65
CA LEU A 160 19.06 -15.80 -13.69
C LEU A 160 18.50 -16.92 -12.79
N THR A 161 18.37 -18.12 -13.35
CA THR A 161 17.91 -19.35 -12.67
C THR A 161 16.43 -19.40 -12.26
N GLY A 162 15.56 -18.59 -12.88
CA GLY A 162 14.11 -18.75 -12.73
C GLY A 162 13.52 -18.12 -11.46
N LEU A 163 14.30 -17.28 -10.77
CA LEU A 163 13.79 -16.33 -9.78
C LEU A 163 12.90 -15.31 -10.48
N LEU A 164 11.78 -14.96 -9.86
CA LEU A 164 10.76 -14.11 -10.46
C LEU A 164 10.78 -12.76 -9.76
N ASN A 165 10.67 -11.68 -10.53
CA ASN A 165 10.49 -10.36 -9.96
C ASN A 165 9.28 -9.69 -10.59
N GLY A 166 8.59 -8.86 -9.82
CA GLY A 166 7.45 -8.08 -10.25
C GLY A 166 7.63 -6.61 -9.91
N ALA A 167 7.16 -5.71 -10.76
CA ALA A 167 7.07 -4.30 -10.43
C ALA A 167 5.83 -3.67 -11.07
N GLY A 168 5.20 -2.75 -10.35
CA GLY A 168 4.02 -2.04 -10.85
C GLY A 168 3.82 -0.67 -10.23
N ALA A 169 2.88 0.07 -10.82
CA ALA A 169 2.46 1.39 -10.39
C ALA A 169 0.96 1.37 -10.11
N LEU A 170 0.52 2.11 -9.09
CA LEU A 170 -0.81 2.04 -8.52
C LEU A 170 -1.33 3.43 -8.13
N ASP A 171 -2.59 3.70 -8.46
CA ASP A 171 -3.30 4.90 -8.04
C ASP A 171 -4.30 4.57 -6.93
N VAL A 172 -4.37 5.45 -5.93
CA VAL A 172 -5.31 5.40 -4.82
C VAL A 172 -6.70 5.76 -5.32
N VAL A 173 -7.67 4.87 -5.08
CA VAL A 173 -9.06 5.03 -5.54
C VAL A 173 -10.10 4.93 -4.41
N GLY A 174 -9.70 4.56 -3.20
CA GLY A 174 -10.63 4.41 -2.08
C GLY A 174 -10.01 3.88 -0.79
N GLY A 175 -10.87 3.50 0.15
CA GLY A 175 -10.50 3.09 1.51
C GLY A 175 -10.48 4.25 2.50
N VAL A 176 -10.51 3.93 3.79
CA VAL A 176 -10.53 4.94 4.85
C VAL A 176 -9.24 5.74 4.97
N ALA A 177 -8.11 5.20 4.52
CA ALA A 177 -6.79 5.83 4.57
C ALA A 177 -6.46 6.68 3.35
N MET A 178 -7.25 6.63 2.27
CA MET A 178 -6.99 7.35 1.02
C MET A 178 -6.64 8.83 1.22
N TRP A 179 -7.30 9.51 2.16
CA TRP A 179 -7.11 10.94 2.40
C TRP A 179 -5.80 11.30 3.10
N ASN A 180 -5.01 10.30 3.49
CA ASN A 180 -3.71 10.47 4.11
C ASN A 180 -2.56 10.20 3.14
N PHE A 181 -2.84 9.87 1.86
CA PHE A 181 -1.84 9.64 0.82
C PHE A 181 -1.74 10.87 -0.09
N ASP A 182 -0.52 11.35 -0.32
CA ASP A 182 -0.25 12.40 -1.29
C ASP A 182 -0.25 11.78 -2.69
N THR A 183 -1.32 12.04 -3.42
CA THR A 183 -1.52 11.46 -4.75
C THR A 183 -0.66 12.20 -5.77
N ASN A 184 -0.11 11.46 -6.74
CA ASN A 184 0.69 11.94 -7.87
C ASN A 184 2.09 12.46 -7.50
N MET A 185 2.74 11.85 -6.51
CA MET A 185 4.08 12.27 -6.08
C MET A 185 5.22 11.43 -6.66
N TRP A 186 4.95 10.22 -7.16
CA TRP A 186 5.99 9.36 -7.70
C TRP A 186 6.14 9.51 -9.21
N PRO A 187 7.25 10.08 -9.71
CA PRO A 187 7.46 10.24 -11.15
C PRO A 187 7.83 8.91 -11.80
N LEU A 188 7.15 8.59 -12.90
CA LEU A 188 7.42 7.42 -13.73
C LEU A 188 8.24 7.79 -14.97
N SER A 189 8.87 6.78 -15.57
CA SER A 189 9.75 6.97 -16.74
C SER A 189 9.03 7.46 -18.00
N ASN A 190 7.72 7.21 -18.11
CA ASN A 190 6.85 7.72 -19.15
C ASN A 190 6.41 9.19 -18.93
N GLY A 191 6.82 9.81 -17.81
CA GLY A 191 6.47 11.17 -17.43
C GLY A 191 5.11 11.33 -16.75
N SER A 192 4.37 10.24 -16.50
CA SER A 192 3.20 10.29 -15.62
C SER A 192 3.62 10.28 -14.14
N MET A 193 2.66 10.58 -13.28
CA MET A 193 2.81 10.52 -11.83
C MET A 193 1.85 9.47 -11.30
N THR A 194 2.31 8.65 -10.35
CA THR A 194 1.50 7.65 -9.65
C THR A 194 1.54 7.88 -8.15
N ASP A 195 0.66 7.20 -7.43
CA ASP A 195 0.52 7.37 -5.98
C ASP A 195 1.44 6.40 -5.23
N ILE A 196 1.50 5.15 -5.70
CA ILE A 196 2.28 4.08 -5.09
C ILE A 196 3.00 3.30 -6.18
N VAL A 197 4.27 2.96 -5.94
CA VAL A 197 4.96 1.91 -6.69
C VAL A 197 5.22 0.72 -5.79
N PHE A 198 5.20 -0.47 -6.37
CA PHE A 198 5.52 -1.70 -5.67
C PHE A 198 6.49 -2.55 -6.47
N SER A 199 7.30 -3.31 -5.75
CA SER A 199 8.14 -4.35 -6.31
C SER A 199 8.05 -5.60 -5.46
N GLY A 200 8.17 -6.76 -6.08
CA GLY A 200 8.22 -8.04 -5.38
C GLY A 200 9.30 -8.93 -5.94
N ASP A 201 9.97 -9.65 -5.06
CA ASP A 201 10.91 -10.70 -5.39
C ASP A 201 10.29 -12.02 -4.93
N PHE A 202 10.22 -12.99 -5.83
CA PHE A 202 9.61 -14.28 -5.57
C PHE A 202 10.58 -15.40 -5.89
N ASP A 203 10.37 -16.51 -5.19
CA ASP A 203 11.01 -17.78 -5.50
C ASP A 203 10.67 -18.22 -6.93
N SER A 204 11.30 -19.31 -7.38
CA SER A 204 10.88 -19.94 -8.63
C SER A 204 9.45 -20.47 -8.50
N TRP A 205 8.68 -20.42 -9.59
CA TRP A 205 7.38 -21.09 -9.67
C TRP A 205 7.46 -22.50 -9.08
N SER A 206 6.55 -22.82 -8.16
CA SER A 206 6.44 -24.18 -7.68
C SER A 206 6.19 -25.10 -8.88
N ASN A 207 7.12 -26.02 -9.11
CA ASN A 207 6.87 -27.10 -10.07
C ASN A 207 5.85 -28.00 -9.39
N GLY A 208 4.63 -28.03 -9.94
CA GLY A 208 3.57 -28.94 -9.50
C GLY A 208 4.13 -30.32 -9.15
N TRP A 209 3.71 -30.86 -8.01
CA TRP A 209 4.23 -32.13 -7.51
C TRP A 209 3.92 -33.23 -8.54
N VAL A 210 4.94 -33.99 -8.97
CA VAL A 210 4.72 -35.12 -9.89
C VAL A 210 4.31 -36.34 -9.07
N VAL A 211 3.01 -36.64 -9.05
CA VAL A 211 2.49 -37.88 -8.48
C VAL A 211 2.23 -38.85 -9.64
N ASN A 212 2.95 -39.98 -9.66
CA ASN A 212 2.78 -41.05 -10.67
C ASN A 212 2.93 -40.60 -12.13
N GLY A 213 3.86 -39.66 -12.42
CA GLY A 213 4.15 -39.24 -13.80
C GLY A 213 3.13 -38.27 -14.41
N VAL A 214 2.20 -37.76 -13.61
CA VAL A 214 1.33 -36.64 -13.96
C VAL A 214 1.82 -35.41 -13.19
N THR A 215 2.16 -34.33 -13.89
CA THR A 215 2.35 -33.01 -13.27
C THR A 215 1.00 -32.58 -12.71
N GLN A 216 0.86 -32.58 -11.39
CA GLN A 216 -0.33 -32.03 -10.76
C GLN A 216 -0.16 -30.52 -10.73
N ASP A 217 -0.93 -29.80 -11.57
CA ASP A 217 -1.07 -28.37 -11.40
C ASP A 217 -1.58 -28.12 -9.97
N SER A 218 -1.01 -27.11 -9.30
CA SER A 218 -1.49 -26.71 -7.99
C SER A 218 -2.89 -26.12 -8.18
N PHE A 219 -3.87 -26.60 -7.45
CA PHE A 219 -5.21 -26.02 -7.50
C PHE A 219 -5.31 -24.93 -6.43
N ASP A 220 -5.92 -23.80 -6.76
CA ASP A 220 -6.33 -22.83 -5.75
C ASP A 220 -7.48 -23.38 -4.90
N GLU A 221 -7.89 -22.65 -3.87
CA GLU A 221 -8.97 -23.05 -2.95
C GLU A 221 -10.33 -23.21 -3.67
N SER A 222 -10.47 -22.65 -4.88
CA SER A 222 -11.65 -22.79 -5.74
C SER A 222 -11.56 -24.00 -6.69
N GLY A 223 -10.47 -24.77 -6.65
CA GLY A 223 -10.25 -25.92 -7.53
C GLY A 223 -9.80 -25.52 -8.93
N THR A 224 -9.27 -24.31 -9.12
CA THR A 224 -8.72 -23.82 -10.39
C THR A 224 -7.25 -24.14 -10.49
N ALA A 225 -6.81 -24.66 -11.63
CA ALA A 225 -5.39 -24.92 -11.86
C ALA A 225 -4.59 -23.61 -11.94
N VAL A 226 -3.59 -23.48 -11.09
CA VAL A 226 -2.72 -22.32 -10.95
C VAL A 226 -1.25 -22.73 -10.86
N ARG A 227 -0.36 -21.78 -11.17
CA ARG A 227 1.03 -21.81 -10.69
C ARG A 227 1.16 -20.78 -9.59
N TYR A 228 1.88 -21.10 -8.53
CA TYR A 228 2.09 -20.17 -7.44
C TYR A 228 3.55 -19.98 -7.10
N SER A 229 3.84 -18.87 -6.42
CA SER A 229 5.13 -18.60 -5.81
C SER A 229 4.93 -17.76 -4.57
N THR A 230 5.87 -17.88 -3.64
CA THR A 230 5.97 -17.02 -2.47
C THR A 230 7.16 -16.07 -2.63
N GLY A 231 7.15 -14.98 -1.88
CA GLY A 231 8.19 -13.97 -1.95
C GLY A 231 8.05 -12.89 -0.89
N SER A 232 8.74 -11.77 -1.11
CA SER A 232 8.60 -10.52 -0.36
C SER A 232 8.24 -9.38 -1.31
N ALA A 233 7.66 -8.31 -0.77
CA ALA A 233 7.32 -7.13 -1.54
C ALA A 233 7.62 -5.85 -0.78
N ASP A 234 8.04 -4.82 -1.52
CA ASP A 234 8.24 -3.47 -1.03
C ASP A 234 7.26 -2.51 -1.71
N PHE A 235 6.77 -1.54 -0.94
CA PHE A 235 5.81 -0.52 -1.36
C PHE A 235 6.37 0.86 -1.07
N HIS A 236 6.21 1.79 -1.99
CA HIS A 236 6.72 3.14 -1.86
C HIS A 236 5.62 4.13 -2.26
N GLY A 237 5.26 5.03 -1.35
CA GLY A 237 4.34 6.13 -1.59
C GLY A 237 4.73 7.37 -0.77
N TYR A 238 3.82 8.32 -0.65
CA TYR A 238 3.99 9.51 0.20
C TYR A 238 2.71 9.80 0.97
N SER A 239 2.85 10.16 2.25
CA SER A 239 1.74 10.63 3.06
C SER A 239 1.48 12.11 2.77
N ILE A 240 0.26 12.57 3.01
CA ILE A 240 0.00 14.00 3.19
C ILE A 240 0.50 14.35 4.61
N PRO A 241 1.54 15.19 4.76
CA PRO A 241 1.92 15.68 6.07
C PRO A 241 0.72 16.36 6.70
N GLU A 242 0.42 16.08 7.97
CA GLU A 242 -0.74 16.71 8.61
C GLU A 242 -0.68 18.22 8.35
N PRO A 243 -1.75 18.85 7.80
CA PRO A 243 -1.75 20.28 7.68
C PRO A 243 -1.48 20.81 9.09
N ASN A 244 -0.61 21.81 9.23
CA ASN A 244 -0.30 22.46 10.51
C ASN A 244 -1.61 22.97 11.16
N THR A 245 -2.43 22.09 11.73
CA THR A 245 -3.74 22.36 12.31
C THR A 245 -3.55 23.23 13.54
N LEU A 246 -2.42 23.05 14.23
CA LEU A 246 -1.86 23.99 15.19
C LEU A 246 -1.58 25.37 14.59
N GLY A 247 -1.02 25.45 13.38
CA GLY A 247 -0.84 26.68 12.62
C GLY A 247 -2.16 27.37 12.28
N ILE A 248 -3.17 26.63 11.80
CA ILE A 248 -4.51 27.16 11.49
C ILE A 248 -5.24 27.58 12.78
N PHE A 249 -5.15 26.78 13.84
CA PHE A 249 -5.70 27.10 15.15
C PHE A 249 -5.03 28.33 15.76
N ALA A 250 -3.70 28.42 15.67
CA ALA A 250 -2.93 29.60 16.07
C ALA A 250 -3.32 30.83 15.23
N LEU A 251 -3.49 30.68 13.91
CA LEU A 251 -3.99 31.74 13.04
C LEU A 251 -5.41 32.18 13.45
N GLY A 252 -6.29 31.22 13.75
CA GLY A 252 -7.64 31.46 14.24
C GLY A 252 -7.65 32.24 15.56
N LEU A 253 -6.79 31.86 16.51
CA LEU A 253 -6.61 32.58 17.78
C LEU A 253 -6.01 33.97 17.59
N ILE A 254 -5.05 34.13 16.67
CA ILE A 254 -4.47 35.42 16.30
C ILE A 254 -5.56 36.31 15.72
N LEU A 255 -6.34 35.82 14.75
CA LEU A 255 -7.45 36.56 14.15
C LEU A 255 -8.52 36.91 15.19
N LEU A 256 -8.80 36.04 16.16
CA LEU A 256 -9.71 36.34 17.27
C LEU A 256 -9.15 37.45 18.17
N ALA A 257 -7.85 37.38 18.52
CA ALA A 257 -7.18 38.39 19.34
C ALA A 257 -7.13 39.76 18.66
N PHE A 258 -7.05 39.82 17.32
CA PHE A 258 -7.12 41.05 16.54
C PHE A 258 -8.57 41.47 16.17
N GLY A 259 -9.52 40.53 16.13
CA GLY A 259 -10.90 40.72 15.68
C GLY A 259 -11.90 41.25 16.71
N VAL A 260 -11.58 41.27 18.01
CA VAL A 260 -12.46 41.79 19.10
C VAL A 260 -12.48 43.34 19.17
N ARG A 261 -12.29 44.05 18.05
CA ARG A 261 -12.44 45.51 17.98
C ARG A 261 -13.37 46.02 16.87
N ILE A 262 -14.34 45.23 16.43
CA ILE A 262 -15.49 45.79 15.69
C ILE A 262 -16.46 46.38 16.72
N LYS A 263 -16.18 47.63 17.11
CA LYS A 263 -17.07 48.47 17.93
C LYS A 263 -18.30 48.83 17.09
N LYS A 264 -19.48 48.58 17.66
CA LYS A 264 -20.79 49.10 17.21
C LYS A 264 -20.69 50.58 16.82
N VAL A 265 -21.22 50.92 15.64
CA VAL A 265 -21.79 52.23 15.30
C VAL A 265 -23.26 52.00 14.99
#